data_AF-A0A9X4AHN8-F1
#
_entry.id   AF-A0A9X4AHN8-F1
#
_cell.length_a   1.000
_cell.length_b   1.000
_cell.length_c   1.000
_cell.angle_alpha   90.00
_cell.angle_beta   90.00
_cell.angle_gamma   90.00
#
_symmetry.space_group_name_H-M   'P 1'
#
loop_
_entity.id
_entity.type
_entity.pdbx_description
1 polymer ?
#
loop_
_entity_poly.entity_id
_entity_poly.type
_entity_poly.pdbx_seq_one_letter_code
_entity_poly.pdbx_strand_id
1 'polypeptide(L)'
;MFKLLIVYIALLNIVDGLVTKFGLDNQYIGEANPLMDQLYYLSPTVFVLLKASLSVILILCIWAFHVPSTHLLKGLAYTASVLYTIIFIAHSYWLVQL
;
A
#
# COMPACT_ATOMS: atom_id res chain seq x y z
N MET A 1 -14.52 11.19 8.04
CA MET A 1 -13.59 10.20 8.64
C MET A 1 -13.33 9.00 7.73
N PHE A 2 -14.34 8.20 7.35
CA PHE A 2 -14.15 7.02 6.46
C PHE A 2 -13.40 7.33 5.15
N LYS A 3 -13.82 8.37 4.41
CA LYS A 3 -13.15 8.79 3.16
C LYS A 3 -11.68 9.18 3.38
N LEU A 4 -11.37 9.81 4.51
CA LEU A 4 -9.99 10.20 4.86
C LEU A 4 -9.11 8.97 5.13
N LEU A 5 -9.63 7.95 5.83
CA LEU A 5 -8.91 6.70 6.07
C LEU A 5 -8.56 5.99 4.76
N ILE A 6 -9.47 6.00 3.80
CA ILE A 6 -9.23 5.33 2.52
C ILE A 6 -8.23 6.12 1.67
N VAL A 7 -8.33 7.46 1.63
CA VAL A 7 -7.30 8.30 0.99
C VAL A 7 -5.94 8.08 1.68
N TYR A 8 -5.91 7.97 3.01
CA TYR A 8 -4.71 7.65 3.77
C TYR A 8 -4.10 6.31 3.36
N ILE A 9 -4.90 5.23 3.29
CA ILE A 9 -4.43 3.91 2.83
C ILE A 9 -3.89 4.00 1.40
N ALA A 10 -4.59 4.71 0.51
CA ALA A 10 -4.17 4.88 -0.88
C ALA A 10 -2.80 5.58 -0.98
N LEU A 11 -2.58 6.64 -0.19
CA LEU A 11 -1.30 7.33 -0.13
C LEU A 11 -0.22 6.44 0.48
N LEU A 12 -0.53 5.72 1.57
CA LEU A 12 0.44 4.83 2.21
C LEU A 12 0.90 3.73 1.27
N ASN A 13 0.00 3.13 0.47
CA ASN A 13 0.34 2.11 -0.53
C ASN A 13 1.24 2.64 -1.66
N ILE A 14 1.11 3.93 -2.03
CA ILE A 14 2.02 4.56 -3.00
C ILE A 14 3.41 4.73 -2.38
N VAL A 15 3.48 5.30 -1.17
CA VAL A 15 4.76 5.52 -0.47
C VAL A 15 5.45 4.20 -0.18
N ASP A 16 4.71 3.20 0.31
CA ASP A 16 5.19 1.84 0.51
C ASP A 16 5.78 1.27 -0.78
N GLY A 17 5.12 1.40 -1.92
CA GLY A 17 5.66 0.95 -3.20
C GLY A 17 7.00 1.57 -3.57
N LEU A 18 7.19 2.87 -3.32
CA LEU A 18 8.46 3.56 -3.57
C LEU A 18 9.55 3.11 -2.60
N VAL A 19 9.21 2.95 -1.32
CA VAL A 19 10.10 2.48 -0.27
C VAL A 19 10.54 1.04 -0.52
N THR A 20 9.61 0.14 -0.88
CA THR A 20 9.91 -1.25 -1.22
C THR A 20 10.80 -1.33 -2.44
N LYS A 21 10.52 -0.56 -3.51
CA LYS A 21 11.40 -0.49 -4.69
C LYS A 21 12.81 -0.05 -4.31
N PHE A 22 12.94 1.01 -3.52
CA PHE A 22 14.25 1.47 -3.07
C PHE A 22 14.99 0.41 -2.25
N GLY A 23 14.30 -0.27 -1.34
CA GLY A 23 14.89 -1.34 -0.54
C GLY A 23 15.31 -2.56 -1.39
N LEU A 24 14.49 -2.97 -2.36
CA LEU A 24 14.79 -4.10 -3.24
C LEU A 24 15.93 -3.79 -4.22
N ASP A 25 15.94 -2.61 -4.84
CA ASP A 25 17.00 -2.20 -5.78
C ASP A 25 18.39 -2.18 -5.14
N ASN A 26 18.45 -1.86 -3.84
CA ASN A 26 19.71 -1.81 -3.08
C ASN A 26 19.96 -3.09 -2.26
N GLN A 27 19.13 -4.13 -2.41
CA GLN A 27 19.20 -5.40 -1.65
C GLN A 27 19.14 -5.24 -0.12
N TYR A 28 18.49 -4.18 0.35
CA TYR A 28 18.32 -3.89 1.77
C TYR A 28 17.19 -4.71 2.42
N ILE A 29 16.18 -5.09 1.62
CA ILE A 29 15.04 -5.90 2.05
C ILE A 29 14.74 -6.97 0.99
N GLY A 30 13.94 -7.98 1.36
CA GLY A 30 13.32 -8.93 0.44
C GLY A 30 11.80 -8.75 0.41
N GLU A 31 11.15 -9.18 -0.68
CA GLU A 31 9.69 -9.17 -0.80
C GLU A 31 9.12 -10.51 -0.33
N ALA A 32 8.32 -10.48 0.74
CA ALA A 32 7.72 -11.69 1.31
C ALA A 32 6.47 -12.14 0.53
N ASN A 33 5.85 -11.24 -0.24
CA ASN A 33 4.68 -11.55 -1.05
C ASN A 33 5.13 -12.18 -2.39
N PRO A 34 4.88 -13.49 -2.63
CA PRO A 34 5.39 -14.18 -3.82
C PRO A 34 4.89 -13.57 -5.14
N LEU A 35 3.67 -13.02 -5.14
CA LEU A 35 3.10 -12.39 -6.33
C LEU A 35 3.83 -11.07 -6.63
N MET A 36 4.09 -10.27 -5.60
CA MET A 36 4.77 -8.98 -5.76
C MET A 36 6.26 -9.17 -6.09
N ASP A 37 6.88 -10.20 -5.53
CA ASP A 37 8.26 -10.59 -5.85
C ASP A 37 8.39 -10.94 -7.34
N GLN A 38 7.50 -11.80 -7.86
CA GLN A 38 7.47 -12.14 -9.30
C GLN A 38 7.23 -10.91 -10.20
N LEU A 39 6.33 -10.01 -9.80
CA LEU A 39 6.09 -8.76 -10.51
C LEU A 39 7.33 -7.85 -10.51
N TYR A 40 8.05 -7.79 -9.38
CA TYR A 40 9.28 -7.03 -9.27
C TYR A 40 10.38 -7.60 -10.18
N TYR A 41 10.54 -8.92 -10.18
CA TYR A 41 11.47 -9.64 -11.07
C TYR A 41 11.15 -9.41 -12.55
N LEU A 42 9.86 -9.32 -12.91
CA LEU A 42 9.46 -8.98 -14.28
C LEU A 42 9.84 -7.54 -14.63
N SER A 43 9.45 -6.59 -13.79
CA SER A 43 9.81 -5.17 -13.94
C SER A 43 9.51 -4.39 -12.66
N PRO A 44 10.51 -3.71 -12.06
CA PRO A 44 10.29 -2.80 -10.92
C PRO A 44 9.28 -1.68 -11.22
N THR A 45 9.18 -1.26 -12.48
CA THR A 45 8.21 -0.26 -12.92
C THR A 45 6.78 -0.80 -12.85
N VAL A 46 6.56 -2.06 -13.28
CA VAL A 46 5.24 -2.70 -13.22
C VAL A 46 4.78 -2.89 -11.77
N PHE A 47 5.70 -3.24 -10.86
CA PHE A 47 5.42 -3.31 -9.42
C PHE A 47 4.85 -1.97 -8.89
N VAL A 48 5.52 -0.85 -9.18
CA VAL A 48 5.08 0.48 -8.70
C VAL A 48 3.78 0.90 -9.39
N LEU A 49 3.65 0.67 -10.69
CA LEU A 49 2.43 1.00 -11.44
C LEU A 49 1.22 0.23 -10.92
N LEU A 50 1.39 -1.05 -10.58
CA LEU A 50 0.31 -1.84 -9.98
C LEU A 50 -0.14 -1.24 -8.66
N LYS A 51 0.79 -0.95 -7.73
CA LYS A 51 0.44 -0.30 -6.46
C LYS A 51 -0.24 1.06 -6.68
N ALA A 52 0.29 1.89 -7.57
CA ALA A 52 -0.34 3.18 -7.91
C ALA A 52 -1.76 2.99 -8.48
N SER A 53 -1.97 2.02 -9.37
CA SER A 53 -3.28 1.72 -9.94
C SER A 53 -4.29 1.27 -8.89
N LEU A 54 -3.87 0.45 -7.91
CA LEU A 54 -4.72 0.04 -6.78
C LEU A 54 -5.14 1.23 -5.93
N SER A 55 -4.22 2.17 -5.67
CA SER A 55 -4.54 3.41 -4.95
C SER A 55 -5.52 4.29 -5.72
N VAL A 56 -5.36 4.42 -7.05
CA VAL A 56 -6.29 5.16 -7.91
C VAL A 56 -7.67 4.50 -7.90
N ILE A 57 -7.75 3.18 -8.09
CA ILE A 57 -9.01 2.42 -8.04
C ILE A 57 -9.69 2.64 -6.68
N LEU A 58 -8.95 2.58 -5.58
CA LEU A 58 -9.49 2.76 -4.25
C LEU A 58 -10.11 4.16 -4.05
N ILE A 59 -9.45 5.21 -4.55
CA ILE A 59 -9.97 6.58 -4.54
C ILE A 59 -11.20 6.71 -5.44
N LEU A 60 -11.13 6.19 -6.67
CA LEU A 60 -12.25 6.19 -7.61
C LEU A 60 -13.46 5.47 -7.04
N CYS A 61 -13.27 4.37 -6.32
CA CYS A 61 -14.37 3.62 -5.72
C CYS A 61 -15.21 4.49 -4.76
N ILE A 62 -14.57 5.37 -3.99
CA ILE A 62 -15.28 6.27 -3.08
C ILE A 62 -16.03 7.37 -3.82
N TRP A 63 -15.42 7.91 -4.87
CA TRP A 63 -15.97 9.06 -5.59
C TRP A 63 -17.05 8.65 -6.59
N ALA A 64 -16.87 7.52 -7.29
CA ALA A 64 -17.80 7.03 -8.29
C ALA A 64 -19.02 6.33 -7.67
N PHE A 65 -18.82 5.44 -6.69
CA PHE A 65 -19.89 4.53 -6.22
C PHE A 65 -20.67 5.03 -4.99
N HIS A 66 -20.44 6.25 -4.51
CA HIS A 66 -21.14 6.80 -3.33
C HIS A 66 -21.24 5.81 -2.16
N VAL A 67 -20.14 5.09 -1.91
CA VAL A 67 -20.12 3.93 -1.00
C VAL A 67 -20.71 4.29 0.36
N PRO A 68 -21.76 3.60 0.83
CA PRO A 68 -22.41 3.92 2.08
C PRO A 68 -21.46 3.67 3.24
N SER A 69 -21.37 4.64 4.16
CA SER A 69 -20.42 4.58 5.28
C SER A 69 -21.00 3.77 6.45
N THR A 70 -21.20 2.48 6.23
CA THR A 70 -21.69 1.54 7.25
C THR A 70 -20.66 1.32 8.35
N HIS A 71 -21.10 0.88 9.52
CA HIS A 71 -20.20 0.60 10.65
C HIS A 71 -19.17 -0.49 10.30
N LEU A 72 -19.56 -1.49 9.51
CA LEU A 72 -18.66 -2.54 9.03
C LEU A 72 -17.55 -1.97 8.14
N LEU A 73 -17.90 -1.16 7.14
CA LEU A 73 -16.92 -0.53 6.24
C LEU A 73 -15.97 0.40 6.98
N LYS A 74 -16.48 1.15 7.96
CA LYS A 74 -15.64 1.99 8.84
C LYS A 74 -14.67 1.14 9.66
N GLY A 75 -15.14 0.04 10.24
CA GLY A 75 -14.31 -0.91 10.98
C GLY A 75 -13.21 -1.51 10.11
N LEU A 76 -13.57 -1.99 8.92
CA LEU A 76 -12.60 -2.52 7.94
C LEU A 76 -11.56 -1.48 7.53
N ALA A 77 -11.98 -0.25 7.20
CA ALA A 77 -11.04 0.81 6.83
C ALA A 77 -10.11 1.20 7.98
N TYR A 78 -10.60 1.20 9.22
CA TYR A 78 -9.78 1.45 10.40
C TYR A 78 -8.76 0.33 10.62
N THR A 79 -9.21 -0.93 10.65
CA THR A 79 -8.33 -2.11 10.79
C THR A 79 -7.30 -2.16 9.67
N ALA A 80 -7.72 -1.93 8.43
CA ALA A 80 -6.82 -1.86 7.29
C ALA A 80 -5.79 -0.75 7.48
N SER A 81 -6.20 0.46 7.89
CA SER A 81 -5.28 1.56 8.15
C SER A 81 -4.23 1.19 9.20
N VAL A 82 -4.65 0.65 10.35
CA VAL A 82 -3.72 0.26 11.43
C VAL A 82 -2.74 -0.82 10.98
N LEU A 83 -3.22 -1.90 10.35
CA LEU A 83 -2.36 -2.98 9.86
C LEU A 83 -1.36 -2.45 8.82
N TYR A 84 -1.83 -1.60 7.91
CA TYR A 84 -0.99 -1.03 6.87
C TYR A 84 0.07 -0.09 7.44
N THR A 85 -0.26 0.70 8.47
CA THR A 85 0.72 1.51 9.20
C THR A 85 1.79 0.64 9.86
N ILE A 86 1.42 -0.48 10.50
CA ILE A 86 2.36 -1.40 11.15
C ILE A 86 3.33 -2.00 10.12
N ILE A 87 2.81 -2.49 8.99
CA ILE A 87 3.62 -3.08 7.93
C ILE A 87 4.57 -2.03 7.33
N PHE A 88 4.09 -0.81 7.08
CA PHE A 88 4.91 0.28 6.57
C PHE A 88 6.05 0.66 7.54
N ILE A 89 5.77 0.69 8.85
CA ILE A 89 6.80 0.92 9.87
C ILE A 89 7.82 -0.22 9.87
N ALA A 90 7.38 -1.48 9.73
CA ALA A 90 8.29 -2.62 9.64
C ALA A 90 9.23 -2.51 8.42
N HIS A 91 8.70 -2.18 7.24
CA HIS A 91 9.51 -1.92 6.04
C HIS A 91 10.49 -0.77 6.24
N SER A 92 10.04 0.33 6.87
CA SER A 92 10.88 1.49 7.16
C SER A 92 11.98 1.15 8.17
N TYR A 93 11.69 0.32 9.17
CA TYR A 93 12.66 -0.11 10.18
C TYR A 93 13.75 -1.01 9.58
N TRP A 94 13.39 -1.96 8.71
CA TRP A 94 14.37 -2.79 8.00
C TRP A 94 15.30 -1.97 7.12
N LEU A 95 14.81 -0.90 6.52
CA LEU A 95 15.63 0.07 5.79
C LEU A 95 16.56 0.89 6.69
N VAL A 96 16.20 1.15 7.95
CA VAL A 96 17.03 1.93 8.89
C VAL A 96 18.07 1.07 9.62
N GLN A 97 17.90 -0.26 9.65
CA GLN A 97 18.91 -1.19 10.17
C GLN A 97 20.14 -1.37 9.25
N LEU A 98 20.29 -0.52 8.24
CA LEU A 98 21.49 -0.37 7.42
C LEU A 98 22.65 0.29 8.17
#